data_AF-A0AAW8YPE8-F1
#
_entry.id   AF-A0AAW8YPE8-F1
#
_cell.length_a   1.000
_cell.length_b   1.000
_cell.length_c   1.000
_cell.angle_alpha   90.00
_cell.angle_beta   90.00
_cell.angle_gamma   90.00
#
_symmetry.space_group_name_H-M   'P 1'
#
loop_
_entity.id
_entity.type
_entity.pdbx_description
1 polymer ?
#
loop_
_entity_poly.entity_id
_entity_poly.type
_entity_poly.pdbx_seq_one_letter_code
_entity_poly.pdbx_strand_id
1 'polypeptide(L)'
;MFDGLRARFRQKKEEKQRAAKLAQKQYLEKLDKYKNSSLSDLEITIEDVILKKNEVAYYMGQELTSWLEPRKRTKSVSYSGVSGRVKIAKGVYIKTGSIKPMKQTQTTNVVIHQGVMVITNKRILLINHDEISQITYRNVVQVVPYSDGMAILRSSGKKITLTGFNGEIPSILLTRILTGDTEAHN
;
A
#
# COMPACT_ATOMS: atom_id res chain seq x y z
N MET A 1 17.97 -12.68 -48.28
CA MET A 1 18.59 -12.68 -46.93
C MET A 1 17.69 -12.07 -45.83
N PHE A 2 16.82 -11.08 -46.14
CA PHE A 2 15.97 -10.39 -45.13
C PHE A 2 14.71 -11.14 -44.66
N ASP A 3 14.24 -12.16 -45.39
CA ASP A 3 12.94 -12.79 -45.15
C ASP A 3 12.91 -13.69 -43.91
N GLY A 4 13.99 -14.46 -43.66
CA GLY A 4 14.10 -15.31 -42.47
C GLY A 4 14.20 -14.53 -41.16
N LEU A 5 14.74 -13.30 -41.20
CA LEU A 5 14.83 -12.44 -40.03
C LEU A 5 13.44 -11.92 -39.61
N ARG A 6 12.61 -11.52 -40.58
CA ARG A 6 11.22 -11.08 -40.35
C ARG A 6 10.33 -12.21 -39.83
N ALA A 7 10.51 -13.43 -40.33
CA ALA A 7 9.79 -14.61 -39.83
C ALA A 7 10.09 -14.90 -38.35
N ARG A 8 11.37 -14.84 -37.95
CA ARG A 8 11.78 -15.02 -36.54
C ARG A 8 11.20 -13.95 -35.61
N PHE A 9 11.14 -12.69 -36.03
CA PHE A 9 10.51 -11.64 -35.23
C PHE A 9 9.00 -11.84 -35.06
N ARG A 10 8.30 -12.32 -36.10
CA ARG A 10 6.87 -12.67 -36.02
C ARG A 10 6.63 -13.84 -35.07
N GLN A 11 7.42 -14.92 -35.20
CA GLN A 11 7.37 -16.07 -34.31
C GLN A 11 7.61 -15.65 -32.85
N LYS A 12 8.66 -14.88 -32.58
CA LYS A 12 8.97 -14.36 -31.24
C LYS A 12 7.85 -13.47 -30.68
N LYS A 13 7.19 -12.68 -31.54
CA LYS A 13 6.06 -11.84 -31.15
C LYS A 13 4.83 -12.68 -30.82
N GLU A 14 4.52 -13.70 -31.62
CA GLU A 14 3.41 -14.63 -31.39
C GLU A 14 3.62 -15.48 -30.13
N GLU A 15 4.82 -15.99 -29.91
CA GLU A 15 5.20 -16.70 -28.68
C GLU A 15 5.00 -15.81 -27.45
N LYS A 16 5.46 -14.55 -27.51
CA LYS A 16 5.25 -13.58 -26.43
C LYS A 16 3.77 -13.32 -26.18
N GLN A 17 2.95 -13.21 -27.23
CA GLN A 17 1.50 -13.02 -27.12
C GLN A 17 0.80 -14.24 -26.51
N ARG A 18 1.18 -15.45 -26.93
CA ARG A 18 0.64 -16.71 -26.38
C ARG A 18 1.01 -16.87 -24.90
N ALA A 19 2.27 -16.59 -24.56
CA ALA A 19 2.75 -16.63 -23.18
C ALA A 19 2.00 -15.62 -22.30
N ALA A 20 1.79 -14.39 -22.78
CA ALA A 20 1.02 -13.38 -22.07
C ALA A 20 -0.45 -13.81 -21.86
N LYS A 21 -1.08 -14.39 -22.89
CA LYS A 21 -2.46 -14.89 -22.79
C LYS A 21 -2.58 -16.05 -21.80
N LEU A 22 -1.60 -16.96 -21.81
CA LEU A 22 -1.54 -18.07 -20.85
C LEU A 22 -1.38 -17.56 -19.41
N ALA A 23 -0.44 -16.64 -19.19
CA ALA A 23 -0.22 -16.03 -17.87
C ALA A 23 -1.48 -15.30 -17.37
N GLN A 24 -2.18 -14.59 -18.25
CA GLN A 24 -3.45 -13.94 -17.93
C GLN A 24 -4.52 -14.96 -17.54
N LYS A 25 -4.64 -16.07 -18.28
CA LYS A 25 -5.58 -17.15 -17.95
C LYS A 25 -5.29 -17.75 -16.56
N GLN A 26 -4.03 -18.08 -16.29
CA GLN A 26 -3.61 -18.61 -14.98
C GLN A 26 -3.90 -17.63 -13.84
N TYR A 27 -3.70 -16.34 -14.07
CA TYR A 27 -4.01 -15.30 -13.10
C TYR A 27 -5.51 -15.21 -12.80
N LEU A 28 -6.35 -15.27 -13.83
CA LEU A 28 -7.81 -15.27 -13.68
C LEU A 28 -8.32 -16.52 -12.93
N GLU A 29 -7.79 -17.70 -13.26
CA GLU A 29 -8.09 -18.95 -12.53
C GLU A 29 -7.71 -18.83 -11.05
N LYS A 30 -6.57 -18.18 -10.75
CA LYS A 30 -6.17 -17.91 -9.36
C LYS A 30 -7.15 -16.97 -8.66
N LEU A 31 -7.58 -15.88 -9.31
CA LEU A 31 -8.57 -14.96 -8.74
C LEU A 31 -9.90 -15.64 -8.49
N ASP A 32 -10.35 -16.48 -9.42
CA ASP A 32 -11.61 -17.21 -9.30
C ASP A 32 -11.58 -18.16 -8.09
N LYS A 33 -10.47 -18.88 -7.91
CA LYS A 33 -10.24 -19.69 -6.71
C LYS A 33 -10.41 -18.87 -5.44
N TYR A 34 -9.76 -17.72 -5.31
CA TYR A 34 -9.84 -16.89 -4.10
C TYR A 34 -11.23 -16.26 -3.86
N LYS A 35 -12.04 -16.10 -4.91
CA LYS A 35 -13.40 -15.57 -4.80
C LYS A 35 -14.39 -16.65 -4.39
N ASN A 36 -14.29 -17.83 -4.99
CA ASN A 36 -15.35 -18.83 -4.94
C ASN A 36 -15.04 -20.01 -4.00
N SER A 37 -13.78 -20.27 -3.64
CA SER A 37 -13.47 -21.37 -2.73
C SER A 37 -13.92 -21.06 -1.31
N SER A 38 -14.15 -22.10 -0.50
CA SER A 38 -14.34 -21.93 0.94
C SER A 38 -13.10 -21.28 1.56
N LEU A 39 -13.30 -20.47 2.61
CA LEU A 39 -12.18 -19.85 3.33
C LEU A 39 -11.30 -20.90 4.01
N SER A 40 -11.89 -22.00 4.47
CA SER A 40 -11.17 -23.10 5.12
C SER A 40 -10.21 -23.83 4.18
N ASP A 41 -10.50 -23.86 2.89
CA ASP A 41 -9.60 -24.46 1.88
C ASP A 41 -8.37 -23.59 1.60
N LEU A 42 -8.38 -22.34 2.06
CA LEU A 42 -7.32 -21.36 1.87
C LEU A 42 -6.44 -21.20 3.12
N GLU A 43 -6.68 -21.99 4.16
CA GLU A 43 -5.91 -21.93 5.40
C GLU A 43 -4.44 -22.31 5.15
N ILE A 44 -3.53 -21.52 5.72
CA ILE A 44 -2.09 -21.74 5.67
C ILE A 44 -1.52 -21.83 7.08
N THR A 45 -0.51 -22.67 7.24
CA THR A 45 0.29 -22.73 8.47
C THR A 45 1.49 -21.81 8.32
N ILE A 46 1.81 -21.06 9.40
CA ILE A 46 2.94 -20.14 9.46
C ILE A 46 3.78 -20.53 10.67
N GLU A 47 5.07 -20.78 10.47
CA GLU A 47 5.97 -21.27 11.52
C GLU A 47 6.48 -20.12 12.41
N ASP A 48 6.76 -18.96 11.81
CA ASP A 48 7.44 -17.85 12.48
C ASP A 48 6.53 -16.96 13.34
N VAL A 49 5.23 -17.27 13.43
CA VAL A 49 4.25 -16.39 14.10
C VAL A 49 3.33 -17.17 15.03
N ILE A 50 3.30 -16.76 16.29
CA ILE A 50 2.33 -17.26 17.26
C ILE A 50 0.97 -16.60 17.00
N LEU A 51 0.04 -17.40 16.48
CA LEU A 51 -1.36 -17.02 16.27
C LEU A 51 -2.14 -17.10 17.59
N LYS A 52 -3.10 -16.19 17.78
CA LYS A 52 -4.00 -16.19 18.94
C LYS A 52 -4.97 -17.37 18.86
N LYS A 53 -5.65 -17.66 19.97
CA LYS A 53 -6.74 -18.66 20.00
C LYS A 53 -7.76 -18.38 18.89
N ASN A 54 -8.12 -19.40 18.12
CA ASN A 54 -9.04 -19.33 16.97
C ASN A 54 -8.62 -18.27 15.93
N GLU A 55 -7.32 -17.99 15.81
CA GLU A 55 -6.75 -17.18 14.74
C GLU A 55 -6.14 -18.11 13.68
N VAL A 56 -6.52 -17.90 12.43
CA VAL A 56 -6.08 -18.71 11.29
C VAL A 56 -5.56 -17.78 10.19
N ALA A 57 -4.47 -18.17 9.55
CA ALA A 57 -3.88 -17.43 8.45
C ALA A 57 -4.39 -17.95 7.10
N TYR A 58 -4.62 -17.04 6.15
CA TYR A 58 -5.11 -17.38 4.80
C TYR A 58 -4.17 -16.94 3.69
N TYR A 59 -3.26 -16.01 3.99
CA TYR A 59 -2.35 -15.47 2.99
C TYR A 59 -1.05 -15.01 3.63
N MET A 60 0.05 -15.32 2.95
CA MET A 60 1.38 -14.82 3.22
C MET A 60 1.94 -14.28 1.91
N GLY A 61 2.34 -13.01 1.92
CA GLY A 61 2.98 -12.36 0.79
C GLY A 61 4.36 -12.94 0.53
N GLN A 62 4.74 -13.03 -0.75
CA GLN A 62 6.10 -13.41 -1.14
C GLN A 62 7.05 -12.21 -1.25
N GLU A 63 6.47 -11.01 -1.39
CA GLU A 63 7.19 -9.77 -1.65
C GLU A 63 7.24 -8.89 -0.39
N LEU A 64 8.26 -8.02 -0.33
CA LEU A 64 8.43 -7.08 0.78
C LEU A 64 7.35 -5.99 0.72
N THR A 65 6.48 -5.97 1.72
CA THR A 65 5.38 -5.02 1.81
C THR A 65 5.78 -3.79 2.63
N SER A 66 5.48 -2.60 2.12
CA SER A 66 5.68 -1.33 2.83
C SER A 66 4.35 -0.79 3.36
N TRP A 67 4.29 -0.47 4.66
CA TRP A 67 3.18 0.24 5.28
C TRP A 67 3.45 1.74 5.26
N LEU A 68 2.61 2.48 4.55
CA LEU A 68 2.63 3.94 4.49
C LEU A 68 1.44 4.56 5.23
N GLU A 69 1.71 5.66 5.95
CA GLU A 69 0.68 6.54 6.49
C GLU A 69 0.89 8.00 6.08
N PRO A 70 -0.19 8.78 5.93
CA PRO A 70 -0.09 10.21 5.74
C PRO A 70 0.44 10.88 7.02
N ARG A 71 1.54 11.61 6.90
CA ARG A 71 2.06 12.51 7.93
C ARG A 71 2.11 13.94 7.40
N LYS A 72 1.56 14.88 8.19
CA LYS A 72 1.64 16.32 7.89
C LYS A 72 3.00 16.85 8.34
N ARG A 73 3.74 17.49 7.45
CA ARG A 73 4.95 18.26 7.78
C ARG A 73 4.70 19.73 7.47
N THR A 74 4.81 20.58 8.48
CA THR A 74 4.76 22.04 8.30
C THR A 74 6.16 22.56 8.14
N LYS A 75 6.49 23.07 6.95
CA LYS A 75 7.74 23.80 6.72
C LYS A 75 7.45 25.29 6.87
N SER A 76 8.23 25.95 7.72
CA SER A 76 8.24 27.40 7.81
C SER A 76 9.20 27.91 6.75
N VAL A 77 8.68 28.57 5.71
CA VAL A 77 9.53 29.25 4.73
C VAL A 77 9.70 30.68 5.21
N SER A 78 10.86 30.98 5.78
CA SER A 78 11.25 32.36 6.09
C SER A 78 11.80 33.00 4.82
N TYR A 79 11.03 33.89 4.20
CA TYR A 79 11.56 34.75 3.14
C TYR A 79 12.39 35.85 3.81
N SER A 80 13.72 35.74 3.74
CA SER A 80 14.61 36.79 4.20
C SER A 80 14.58 37.93 3.19
N GLY A 81 13.57 38.80 3.28
CA GLY A 81 13.57 40.06 2.54
C GLY A 81 14.68 40.99 3.04
N VAL A 82 15.18 41.88 2.17
CA VAL A 82 16.11 42.94 2.54
C VAL A 82 15.43 43.85 3.57
N SER A 83 15.81 43.76 4.84
CA SER A 83 15.30 44.66 5.89
C SER A 83 16.21 45.90 5.99
N GLY A 84 15.66 47.06 5.67
CA GLY A 84 16.37 48.34 5.76
C GLY A 84 15.87 49.18 6.94
N ARG A 85 16.78 49.92 7.58
CA ARG A 85 16.41 51.01 8.50
C ARG A 85 16.62 52.32 7.75
N VAL A 86 15.55 53.07 7.52
CA VAL A 86 15.63 54.41 6.91
C VAL A 86 15.52 55.44 8.03
N LYS A 87 16.53 56.32 8.13
CA LYS A 87 16.56 57.43 9.09
C LYS A 87 15.78 58.60 8.49
N ILE A 88 14.75 59.07 9.19
CA ILE A 88 13.88 60.15 8.70
C ILE A 88 14.13 61.44 9.49
N ALA A 89 14.55 61.33 10.75
CA ALA A 89 15.00 62.46 11.57
C ALA A 89 16.08 62.04 12.58
N LYS A 90 16.73 63.00 13.24
CA LYS A 90 17.64 62.71 14.37
C LYS A 90 16.86 62.00 15.47
N GLY A 91 17.24 60.75 15.77
CA GLY A 91 16.58 59.92 16.79
C GLY A 91 15.38 59.11 16.31
N VAL A 92 14.90 59.30 15.07
CA VAL A 92 13.72 58.58 14.54
C VAL A 92 14.09 57.72 13.33
N TYR A 93 13.89 56.42 13.48
CA TYR A 93 14.14 55.41 12.45
C TYR A 93 12.84 54.68 12.12
N ILE A 94 12.51 54.54 10.85
CA ILE A 94 11.44 53.65 10.40
C ILE A 94 12.06 52.35 9.91
N LYS A 95 11.57 51.23 10.47
CA LYS A 95 11.96 49.88 10.07
C LYS A 95 11.05 49.43 8.93
N THR A 96 11.61 49.26 7.74
CA THR A 96 10.90 48.72 6.58
C THR A 96 11.41 47.30 6.34
N GLY A 97 10.49 46.32 6.47
CA GLY A 97 10.76 44.90 6.23
C GLY A 97 10.60 44.02 7.47
N SER A 98 9.42 43.41 7.62
CA SER A 98 9.27 42.14 8.32
C SER A 98 8.23 41.30 7.58
N ILE A 99 8.69 40.34 6.78
CA ILE A 99 7.81 39.37 6.13
C ILE A 99 7.58 38.23 7.14
N LYS A 100 6.33 38.04 7.57
CA LYS A 100 5.98 36.91 8.45
C LYS A 100 6.21 35.60 7.70
N PRO A 101 6.84 34.58 8.30
CA PRO A 101 7.09 33.32 7.62
C PRO A 101 5.76 32.66 7.26
N MET A 102 5.55 32.37 5.97
CA MET A 102 4.38 31.65 5.50
C MET A 102 4.56 30.17 5.83
N LYS A 103 3.66 29.61 6.65
CA LYS A 103 3.67 28.18 6.97
C LYS A 103 3.05 27.42 5.82
N GLN A 104 3.84 26.61 5.11
CA GLN A 104 3.31 25.67 4.12
C GLN A 104 3.24 24.28 4.76
N THR A 105 2.02 23.74 4.85
CA THR A 105 1.79 22.38 5.37
C THR A 105 1.59 21.45 4.20
N GLN A 106 2.49 20.47 4.06
CA GLN A 106 2.40 19.41 3.05
C GLN A 106 2.08 18.08 3.74
N THR A 107 1.22 17.28 3.12
CA THR A 107 0.92 15.92 3.59
C THR A 107 1.70 14.94 2.71
N THR A 108 2.55 14.13 3.30
CA THR A 108 3.37 13.14 2.59
C THR A 108 3.13 11.75 3.20
N ASN A 109 3.08 10.73 2.35
CA ASN A 109 3.04 9.34 2.81
C ASN A 109 4.44 8.94 3.28
N VAL A 110 4.54 8.49 4.53
CA VAL A 110 5.80 8.05 5.13
C VAL A 110 5.70 6.56 5.39
N VAL A 111 6.73 5.81 4.99
CA VAL A 111 6.86 4.39 5.33
C VAL A 111 7.10 4.29 6.83
N ILE A 112 6.22 3.57 7.53
CA ILE A 112 6.31 3.33 8.97
C ILE A 112 6.92 1.96 9.23
N HIS A 113 6.55 0.97 8.43
CA HIS A 113 7.00 -0.40 8.59
C HIS A 113 7.25 -1.05 7.24
N GLN A 114 8.16 -2.01 7.19
CA GLN A 114 8.38 -2.88 6.04
C GLN A 114 8.52 -4.32 6.51
N GLY A 115 7.92 -5.27 5.79
CA GLY A 115 7.97 -6.67 6.17
C GLY A 115 7.12 -7.57 5.27
N VAL A 116 7.12 -8.86 5.59
CA VAL A 116 6.25 -9.85 4.95
C VAL A 116 4.83 -9.68 5.48
N MET A 117 3.87 -9.49 4.57
CA MET A 117 2.47 -9.34 4.93
C MET A 117 1.82 -10.70 5.15
N VAL A 118 1.15 -10.86 6.29
CA VAL A 118 0.33 -12.02 6.62
C VAL A 118 -1.10 -11.56 6.91
N ILE A 119 -2.08 -12.22 6.31
CA ILE A 119 -3.50 -11.95 6.51
C ILE A 119 -4.11 -13.12 7.28
N THR A 120 -4.71 -12.81 8.42
CA THR A 120 -5.45 -13.76 9.25
C THR A 120 -6.93 -13.44 9.27
N ASN A 121 -7.76 -14.26 9.92
CA ASN A 121 -9.16 -13.94 10.19
C ASN A 121 -9.37 -12.76 11.15
N LYS A 122 -8.35 -12.29 11.89
CA LYS A 122 -8.52 -11.24 12.93
C LYS A 122 -7.76 -9.94 12.65
N ARG A 123 -6.60 -10.05 12.00
CA ARG A 123 -5.67 -8.93 11.77
C ARG A 123 -4.74 -9.20 10.59
N ILE A 124 -4.25 -8.12 9.99
CA ILE A 124 -3.07 -8.16 9.13
C ILE A 124 -1.83 -7.98 10.01
N LEU A 125 -0.80 -8.75 9.73
CA LEU A 125 0.52 -8.63 10.33
C LEU A 125 1.52 -8.26 9.24
N LEU A 126 2.43 -7.34 9.54
CA LEU A 126 3.65 -7.16 8.76
C LEU A 126 4.82 -7.58 9.65
N ILE A 127 5.51 -8.63 9.22
CA ILE A 127 6.57 -9.26 9.97
C ILE A 127 7.89 -8.82 9.35
N ASN A 128 8.72 -8.16 10.15
CA ASN A 128 10.12 -7.96 9.86
C ASN A 128 10.94 -8.80 10.85
N HIS A 129 12.24 -8.96 10.60
CA HIS A 129 13.13 -9.73 11.46
C HIS A 129 13.08 -9.28 12.93
N ASP A 130 13.02 -7.95 13.15
CA ASP A 130 13.12 -7.37 14.49
C ASP A 130 11.78 -6.89 15.06
N GLU A 131 10.79 -6.65 14.20
CA GLU A 131 9.57 -5.95 14.58
C GLU A 131 8.34 -6.46 13.81
N ILE A 132 7.24 -6.62 14.53
CA ILE A 132 5.93 -6.98 13.98
C ILE A 132 4.97 -5.82 14.17
N SER A 133 4.38 -5.34 13.07
CA SER A 133 3.30 -4.37 13.11
C SER A 133 1.97 -5.04 12.76
N GLN A 134 0.88 -4.60 13.36
CA GLN A 134 -0.43 -5.25 13.23
C GLN A 134 -1.56 -4.26 12.96
N ILE A 135 -2.51 -4.67 12.11
CA ILE A 135 -3.73 -3.94 11.78
C ILE A 135 -4.92 -4.83 12.11
N THR A 136 -5.67 -4.48 13.16
CA THR A 136 -6.90 -5.19 13.54
C THR A 136 -8.09 -4.75 12.70
N TYR A 137 -8.99 -5.68 12.40
CA TYR A 137 -10.14 -5.45 11.52
C TYR A 137 -11.27 -4.62 12.11
N ARG A 138 -11.30 -4.46 13.44
CA ARG A 138 -12.38 -3.78 14.18
C ARG A 138 -12.80 -2.42 13.59
N ASN A 139 -11.83 -1.65 13.09
CA ASN A 139 -12.08 -0.29 12.60
C ASN A 139 -11.91 -0.18 11.08
N VAL A 140 -11.80 -1.29 10.35
CA VAL A 140 -11.68 -1.27 8.89
C VAL A 140 -13.06 -1.06 8.29
N VAL A 141 -13.21 -0.02 7.47
CA VAL A 141 -14.47 0.33 6.81
C VAL A 141 -14.46 -0.08 5.35
N GLN A 142 -13.32 0.10 4.68
CA GLN A 142 -13.20 -0.18 3.26
C GLN A 142 -11.77 -0.58 2.93
N VAL A 143 -11.66 -1.56 2.02
CA VAL A 143 -10.39 -1.97 1.40
C VAL A 143 -10.47 -1.60 -0.07
N VAL A 144 -9.42 -0.93 -0.57
CA VAL A 144 -9.32 -0.49 -1.96
C VAL A 144 -8.09 -1.12 -2.59
N PRO A 145 -8.25 -2.00 -3.60
CA PRO A 145 -7.13 -2.60 -4.29
C PRO A 145 -6.45 -1.60 -5.24
N TYR A 146 -5.14 -1.74 -5.37
CA TYR A 146 -4.30 -1.09 -6.37
C TYR A 146 -3.41 -2.14 -7.05
N SER A 147 -2.83 -1.78 -8.20
CA SER A 147 -1.92 -2.66 -8.93
C SER A 147 -0.63 -3.00 -8.16
N ASP A 148 -0.20 -2.10 -7.28
CA ASP A 148 1.02 -2.20 -6.47
C ASP A 148 0.72 -2.17 -4.96
N GLY A 149 -0.50 -2.53 -4.57
CA GLY A 149 -0.82 -2.74 -3.15
C GLY A 149 -2.29 -2.53 -2.82
N MET A 150 -2.61 -2.16 -1.60
CA MET A 150 -3.98 -1.85 -1.19
C MET A 150 -4.02 -0.65 -0.24
N ALA A 151 -5.15 0.04 -0.20
CA ALA A 151 -5.46 0.96 0.89
C ALA A 151 -6.53 0.39 1.82
N ILE A 152 -6.34 0.65 3.11
CA ILE A 152 -7.26 0.33 4.17
C ILE A 152 -7.75 1.65 4.75
N LEU A 153 -9.04 1.92 4.55
CA LEU A 153 -9.75 3.06 5.10
C LEU A 153 -10.38 2.63 6.43
N ARG A 154 -10.08 3.39 7.47
CA ARG A 154 -10.52 3.10 8.83
C ARG A 154 -11.56 4.11 9.28
N SER A 155 -12.50 3.68 10.14
CA SER A 155 -13.50 4.56 10.75
C SER A 155 -12.86 5.61 11.66
N SER A 156 -11.74 5.23 12.29
CA SER A 156 -10.94 6.08 13.15
C SER A 156 -9.46 5.85 12.90
N GLY A 157 -8.69 6.94 12.96
CA GLY A 157 -7.26 6.95 12.68
C GLY A 157 -6.94 7.34 11.23
N LYS A 158 -5.71 7.07 10.82
CA LYS A 158 -5.21 7.43 9.49
C LYS A 158 -5.50 6.33 8.48
N LYS A 159 -5.64 6.72 7.21
CA LYS A 159 -5.59 5.80 6.07
C LYS A 159 -4.25 5.06 6.10
N ILE A 160 -4.30 3.74 5.97
CA ILE A 160 -3.12 2.90 5.82
C ILE A 160 -3.04 2.50 4.35
N THR A 161 -1.86 2.62 3.75
CA THR A 161 -1.59 2.11 2.41
C THR A 161 -0.48 1.08 2.50
N LEU A 162 -0.73 -0.14 2.04
CA LEU A 162 0.26 -1.19 1.94
C LEU A 162 0.69 -1.28 0.47
N THR A 163 2.00 -1.28 0.18
CA THR A 163 2.52 -1.31 -1.20
C THR A 163 3.61 -2.36 -1.39
N GLY A 164 3.96 -2.68 -2.65
CA GLY A 164 5.00 -3.64 -3.00
C GLY A 164 4.47 -5.06 -3.20
N PHE A 165 3.22 -5.19 -3.62
CA PHE A 165 2.58 -6.46 -3.99
C PHE A 165 1.34 -6.19 -4.84
N ASN A 166 0.84 -7.20 -5.56
CA ASN A 166 -0.45 -7.07 -6.26
C ASN A 166 -1.62 -7.11 -5.24
N GLY A 167 -2.37 -6.00 -5.17
CA GLY A 167 -3.43 -5.78 -4.20
C GLY A 167 -4.69 -6.61 -4.37
N GLU A 168 -4.94 -7.22 -5.53
CA GLU A 168 -6.24 -7.82 -5.84
C GLU A 168 -6.58 -9.01 -4.94
N ILE A 169 -5.72 -10.02 -4.89
CA ILE A 169 -5.94 -11.23 -4.08
C ILE A 169 -6.07 -10.90 -2.58
N PRO A 170 -5.12 -10.16 -1.97
CA PRO A 170 -5.25 -9.73 -0.59
C PRO A 170 -6.51 -8.92 -0.29
N SER A 171 -6.94 -8.06 -1.20
CA SER A 171 -8.16 -7.24 -1.01
C SER A 171 -9.43 -8.08 -1.10
N ILE A 172 -9.48 -9.06 -1.99
CA ILE A 172 -10.60 -10.03 -2.07
C ILE A 172 -10.69 -10.80 -0.75
N LEU A 173 -9.57 -11.37 -0.29
CA LEU A 173 -9.52 -12.11 0.98
C LEU A 173 -9.99 -11.27 2.17
N LEU A 174 -9.47 -10.04 2.31
CA LEU A 174 -9.89 -9.14 3.38
C LEU A 174 -11.36 -8.80 3.30
N THR A 175 -11.89 -8.53 2.11
CA THR A 175 -13.31 -8.20 1.93
C THR A 175 -14.20 -9.37 2.33
N ARG A 176 -13.83 -10.60 1.97
CA ARG A 176 -14.56 -11.82 2.38
C ARG A 176 -14.53 -12.02 3.89
N ILE A 177 -13.35 -11.92 4.50
CA ILE A 177 -13.17 -12.01 5.96
C ILE A 177 -14.01 -10.94 6.69
N LEU A 178 -14.01 -9.70 6.20
CA LEU A 178 -14.75 -8.59 6.80
C LEU A 178 -16.26 -8.72 6.64
N THR A 179 -16.72 -9.25 5.51
CA THR A 179 -18.16 -9.49 5.25
C THR A 179 -18.67 -10.74 5.99
N GLY A 180 -17.77 -11.62 6.42
CA GLY A 180 -18.12 -12.91 7.02
C GLY A 180 -18.57 -13.94 5.99
N ASP A 181 -18.20 -13.74 4.72
CA ASP A 181 -18.51 -14.67 3.64
C ASP A 181 -17.55 -15.86 3.68
N THR A 182 -17.95 -16.90 4.41
CA THR A 182 -17.15 -18.11 4.65
C THR A 182 -17.40 -19.21 3.64
N GLU A 183 -18.50 -19.14 2.89
CA GLU A 183 -18.95 -20.23 2.03
C GLU A 183 -18.56 -20.03 0.57
N ALA A 184 -18.58 -21.12 -0.18
CA ALA A 184 -18.47 -21.09 -1.63
C ALA A 184 -19.86 -20.78 -2.22
N HIS A 185 -20.01 -19.64 -2.90
CA HIS A 185 -21.18 -19.40 -3.73
C HIS A 185 -21.05 -20.24 -5.01
N ASN A 186 -21.73 -21.41 -5.02
CA ASN A 186 -21.92 -22.24 -6.21
C ASN A 186 -22.95 -21.63 -7.17
#